data_AF-X1F1A5-F1
#
_entry.id   AF-X1F1A5-F1
#
_cell.length_a   1.000
_cell.length_b   1.000
_cell.length_c   1.000
_cell.angle_alpha   90.00
_cell.angle_beta   90.00
_cell.angle_gamma   90.00
#
_symmetry.space_group_name_H-M   'P 1'
#
loop_
_entity.id
_entity.type
_entity.pdbx_description
1 polymer ?
#
loop_
_entity_poly.entity_id
_entity_poly.type
_entity_poly.pdbx_seq_one_letter_code
_entity_poly.pdbx_strand_id
1 'polypeptide(L)'
;TGSHDLVLDILRNELREDFFDFNLVSFNVGSMGGLLALKQKRTHLATAHLLDPESGEYNFPYIKKLLPQRELVVVNLTYREQGIMVKRGNPKNIKGIDDLVKKDINFINRQKGSGTRVLLDYLLKKKG
;
A
#
# COMPACT_ATOMS: atom_id res chain seq x y z
N THR A 1 2.35 -6.22 -12.07
CA THR A 1 1.62 -7.15 -11.17
C THR A 1 1.88 -6.79 -9.73
N GLY A 2 0.86 -6.69 -8.89
CA GLY A 2 1.08 -6.35 -7.48
C GLY A 2 -0.13 -5.68 -6.85
N SER A 3 0.12 -4.69 -6.01
CA SER A 3 -0.94 -3.86 -5.45
C SER A 3 -1.60 -3.00 -6.51
N HIS A 4 -2.92 -2.95 -6.45
CA HIS A 4 -3.72 -2.03 -7.24
C HIS A 4 -3.49 -0.58 -6.78
N ASP A 5 -3.30 0.31 -7.73
CA ASP A 5 -3.15 1.74 -7.52
C ASP A 5 -3.64 2.50 -8.76
N LEU A 6 -4.38 3.60 -8.56
CA LEU A 6 -4.90 4.44 -9.65
C LEU A 6 -3.78 5.04 -10.49
N VAL A 7 -2.61 5.26 -9.89
CA VAL A 7 -1.43 5.75 -10.60
C VAL A 7 -1.02 4.82 -11.74
N LEU A 8 -1.27 3.51 -11.65
CA LEU A 8 -0.96 2.59 -12.74
C LEU A 8 -1.92 2.72 -13.93
N ASP A 9 -3.19 3.03 -13.67
CA ASP A 9 -4.17 3.27 -14.73
C ASP A 9 -3.87 4.58 -15.45
N ILE A 10 -3.51 5.63 -14.70
CA ILE A 10 -3.06 6.90 -15.26
C ILE A 10 -1.80 6.68 -16.09
N LEU A 11 -0.75 6.06 -15.51
CA LEU A 11 0.49 5.76 -16.22
C LEU A 11 0.27 4.96 -17.51
N ARG A 12 -0.63 3.97 -17.48
CA ARG A 12 -0.97 3.21 -18.69
C ARG A 12 -1.56 4.10 -19.78
N ASN A 13 -2.41 5.05 -19.41
CA ASN A 13 -3.04 5.96 -20.37
C ASN A 13 -2.00 6.90 -20.96
N GLU A 14 -1.17 7.54 -20.13
CA GLU A 14 -0.10 8.44 -20.59
C GLU A 14 0.90 7.70 -21.51
N LEU A 15 1.32 6.48 -21.13
CA LEU A 15 2.21 5.67 -21.96
C LEU A 15 1.63 5.35 -23.33
N ARG A 16 0.31 5.21 -23.45
CA ARG A 16 -0.33 4.92 -24.74
C ARG A 16 -0.35 6.12 -25.67
N GLU A 17 -0.34 7.33 -25.15
CA GLU A 17 -0.32 8.55 -25.97
C GLU A 17 1.04 8.75 -26.62
N ASP A 18 2.13 8.57 -25.84
CA ASP A 18 3.50 8.83 -26.32
C ASP A 18 4.22 7.59 -26.86
N PHE A 19 3.82 6.38 -26.43
CA PHE A 19 4.50 5.11 -26.74
C PHE A 19 3.51 4.04 -27.20
N PHE A 20 2.95 4.22 -28.40
CA PHE A 20 1.90 3.36 -28.96
C PHE A 20 2.26 1.86 -29.05
N ASP A 21 3.55 1.52 -29.15
CA ASP A 21 4.04 0.13 -29.18
C ASP A 21 4.19 -0.51 -27.79
N PHE A 22 4.01 0.26 -26.70
CA PHE A 22 4.12 -0.22 -25.33
C PHE A 22 2.76 -0.47 -24.71
N ASN A 23 2.56 -1.68 -24.18
CA ASN A 23 1.34 -2.04 -23.46
C ASN A 23 1.63 -2.40 -22.01
N LEU A 24 1.15 -1.58 -21.08
CA LEU A 24 1.25 -1.86 -19.64
C LEU A 24 0.05 -2.70 -19.18
N VAL A 25 0.32 -3.95 -18.81
CA VAL A 25 -0.69 -4.87 -18.26
C VAL A 25 -0.47 -5.06 -16.75
N SER A 26 -1.52 -4.82 -15.96
CA SER A 26 -1.47 -4.92 -14.50
C SER A 26 -2.47 -5.95 -13.97
N PHE A 27 -1.99 -6.87 -13.13
CA PHE A 27 -2.82 -7.79 -12.36
C PHE A 27 -2.78 -7.44 -10.88
N ASN A 28 -3.95 -7.35 -10.24
CA ASN A 28 -4.08 -7.13 -8.81
C ASN A 28 -3.94 -8.45 -8.06
N VAL A 29 -2.78 -8.63 -7.42
CA VAL A 29 -2.46 -9.81 -6.58
C VAL A 29 -1.98 -9.37 -5.18
N GLY A 30 -2.16 -8.09 -4.84
CA GLY A 30 -1.62 -7.46 -3.64
C GLY A 30 -0.09 -7.26 -3.67
N SER A 31 0.41 -6.40 -2.78
CA SER A 31 1.84 -6.03 -2.73
C SER A 31 2.76 -7.25 -2.57
N MET A 32 2.42 -8.17 -1.67
CA MET A 32 3.20 -9.38 -1.42
C MET A 32 3.21 -10.30 -2.64
N GLY A 33 2.04 -10.50 -3.27
CA GLY A 33 1.92 -11.27 -4.50
C GLY A 33 2.77 -10.68 -5.63
N GLY A 34 2.85 -9.35 -5.72
CA GLY A 34 3.72 -8.64 -6.67
C GLY A 34 5.21 -8.97 -6.46
N LEU A 35 5.71 -8.86 -5.23
CA LEU A 35 7.12 -9.17 -4.92
C LEU A 35 7.44 -10.66 -5.16
N LEU A 36 6.51 -11.57 -4.83
CA LEU A 36 6.67 -13.00 -5.09
C LEU A 36 6.63 -13.32 -6.59
N ALA A 37 5.76 -12.67 -7.37
CA ALA A 37 5.74 -12.79 -8.83
C ALA A 37 7.04 -12.27 -9.44
N LEU A 38 7.59 -11.18 -8.91
CA LEU A 38 8.88 -10.65 -9.34
C LEU A 38 9.97 -11.69 -9.07
N LYS A 39 10.05 -12.22 -7.84
CA LYS A 39 10.97 -13.30 -7.44
C LYS A 39 10.94 -14.49 -8.41
N GLN A 40 9.74 -14.92 -8.77
CA GLN A 40 9.50 -16.05 -9.69
C GLN A 40 9.70 -15.71 -11.18
N LYS A 41 10.13 -14.48 -11.51
CA LYS A 41 10.30 -13.98 -12.90
C LYS A 41 9.00 -14.03 -13.73
N ARG A 42 7.85 -13.91 -13.07
CA ARG A 42 6.50 -13.92 -13.70
C ARG A 42 5.98 -12.51 -14.03
N THR A 43 6.69 -11.47 -13.64
CA THR A 43 6.37 -10.07 -13.96
C THR A 43 7.66 -9.28 -14.13
N HIS A 44 7.61 -8.25 -14.96
CA HIS A 44 8.72 -7.30 -15.14
C HIS A 44 8.75 -6.26 -14.01
N LEU A 45 7.57 -5.77 -13.62
CA LEU A 45 7.39 -4.74 -12.61
C LEU A 45 6.47 -5.22 -11.50
N ALA A 46 6.78 -4.83 -10.26
CA ALA A 46 5.94 -5.07 -9.10
C ALA A 46 5.63 -3.77 -8.36
N THR A 47 4.36 -3.56 -8.04
CA THR A 47 3.90 -2.45 -7.22
C THR A 47 3.62 -2.92 -5.80
N ALA A 48 4.13 -2.16 -4.83
CA ALA A 48 4.02 -2.52 -3.42
C ALA A 48 3.91 -1.29 -2.51
N HIS A 49 3.10 -1.44 -1.48
CA HIS A 49 3.04 -0.59 -0.30
C HIS A 49 2.88 -1.51 0.92
N LEU A 50 4.00 -2.06 1.38
CA LEU A 50 4.07 -2.96 2.52
C LEU A 50 4.76 -2.25 3.68
N LEU A 51 3.98 -1.89 4.69
CA LEU A 51 4.55 -1.44 5.95
C LEU A 51 5.10 -2.64 6.70
N ASP A 52 6.36 -2.56 7.12
CA ASP A 52 6.94 -3.48 8.09
C ASP A 52 6.73 -2.92 9.51
N PRO A 53 5.91 -3.55 10.36
CA PRO A 53 5.63 -3.03 11.70
C PRO A 53 6.84 -3.04 12.64
N GLU A 54 7.87 -3.84 12.36
CA GLU A 54 9.07 -3.94 13.21
C GLU A 54 9.98 -2.72 12.99
N SER A 55 10.33 -2.41 11.74
CA SER A 55 11.17 -1.25 11.40
C SER A 55 10.38 0.06 11.27
N GLY A 56 9.09 -0.01 10.94
CA GLY A 56 8.30 1.14 10.51
C GLY A 56 8.57 1.61 9.08
N GLU A 57 9.47 0.91 8.36
CA GLU A 57 9.78 1.23 6.97
C GLU A 57 8.79 0.59 6.00
N TYR A 58 8.64 1.21 4.83
CA TYR A 58 7.89 0.64 3.72
C TYR A 58 8.81 -0.09 2.74
N ASN A 59 8.33 -1.25 2.27
CA ASN A 59 8.85 -2.04 1.14
C ASN A 59 10.27 -2.61 1.31
N PHE A 60 11.26 -1.84 1.73
CA PHE A 60 12.66 -2.24 1.76
C PHE A 60 12.95 -3.47 2.64
N PRO A 61 12.38 -3.61 3.86
CA PRO A 61 12.55 -4.84 4.64
C PRO A 61 12.06 -6.08 3.89
N TYR A 62 10.92 -5.98 3.20
CA TYR A 62 10.36 -7.07 2.39
C TYR A 62 11.19 -7.36 1.14
N ILE A 63 11.69 -6.33 0.45
CA ILE A 63 12.57 -6.49 -0.71
C ILE A 63 13.86 -7.20 -0.30
N LYS A 64 14.53 -6.74 0.75
CA LYS A 64 15.76 -7.34 1.29
C LYS A 64 15.54 -8.82 1.66
N LYS A 65 14.41 -9.13 2.31
CA LYS A 65 14.08 -10.50 2.73
C LYS A 65 13.73 -11.42 1.55
N LEU A 66 12.96 -10.94 0.58
CA LEU A 66 12.40 -11.78 -0.48
C LEU A 66 13.29 -11.87 -1.73
N LEU A 67 14.06 -10.82 -2.01
CA LEU A 67 14.84 -10.60 -3.22
C LEU A 67 16.31 -10.20 -2.92
N PRO A 68 17.02 -10.86 -1.98
CA PRO A 68 18.30 -10.38 -1.43
C PRO A 68 19.44 -10.23 -2.45
N GLN A 69 19.37 -10.90 -3.60
CA GLN A 69 20.47 -10.97 -4.59
C GLN A 69 20.02 -10.47 -5.98
N ARG A 70 18.92 -9.70 -6.03
CA ARG A 70 18.39 -9.22 -7.30
C ARG A 70 18.73 -7.76 -7.47
N GLU A 71 19.33 -7.42 -8.59
CA GLU A 71 19.44 -6.03 -9.02
C GLU A 71 18.04 -5.51 -9.34
N LEU A 72 17.65 -4.46 -8.63
CA LEU A 72 16.32 -3.88 -8.69
C LEU A 72 16.45 -2.37 -8.67
N VAL A 73 15.63 -1.71 -9.48
CA VAL A 73 15.38 -0.28 -9.35
C VAL A 73 14.07 -0.10 -8.59
N VAL A 74 14.12 0.68 -7.52
CA VAL A 74 12.92 1.04 -6.73
C VAL A 74 12.57 2.48 -7.06
N VAL A 75 11.39 2.69 -7.64
CA VAL A 75 10.88 4.02 -7.97
C VAL A 75 9.73 4.35 -7.04
N ASN A 76 9.84 5.46 -6.30
CA ASN A 76 8.70 6.01 -5.57
C ASN A 76 7.82 6.77 -6.56
N LEU A 77 6.61 6.27 -6.80
CA LEU A 77 5.67 6.90 -7.73
C LEU A 77 4.84 7.99 -7.06
N THR A 78 4.41 7.77 -5.82
CA THR A 78 3.51 8.68 -5.12
C THR A 78 3.58 8.50 -3.61
N TYR A 79 3.18 9.55 -2.90
CA TYR A 79 2.82 9.50 -1.48
C TYR A 79 1.30 9.43 -1.34
N ARG A 80 0.84 8.69 -0.33
CA ARG A 80 -0.59 8.53 -0.07
C ARG A 80 -0.93 9.07 1.30
N GLU A 81 -1.91 9.95 1.34
CA GLU A 81 -2.53 10.37 2.59
C GLU A 81 -3.67 9.41 2.95
N GLN A 82 -3.72 9.01 4.22
CA GLN A 82 -4.82 8.20 4.76
C GLN A 82 -5.47 8.96 5.90
N GLY A 83 -6.78 9.16 5.78
CA GLY A 83 -7.61 9.82 6.79
C GLY A 83 -8.65 8.90 7.40
N ILE A 84 -9.29 9.41 8.46
CA ILE A 84 -10.43 8.77 9.10
C ILE A 84 -11.71 9.40 8.53
N MET A 85 -12.61 8.58 7.99
CA MET A 85 -13.94 9.04 7.60
C MET A 85 -14.85 9.01 8.82
N VAL A 86 -15.53 10.15 9.09
CA VAL A 86 -16.40 10.32 10.26
C VAL A 86 -17.81 10.70 9.84
N LYS A 87 -18.79 10.47 10.72
CA LYS A 87 -20.17 10.94 10.51
C LYS A 87 -20.18 12.47 10.36
N ARG A 88 -21.06 12.98 9.49
CA ARG A 88 -21.27 14.43 9.30
C ARG A 88 -21.44 15.14 10.65
N GLY A 89 -20.73 16.26 10.81
CA GLY A 89 -20.69 17.03 12.07
C GLY A 89 -19.70 16.50 13.12
N ASN A 90 -19.04 15.37 12.86
CA ASN A 90 -18.06 14.75 13.77
C ASN A 90 -18.55 14.71 15.24
N PRO A 91 -19.67 14.01 15.53
CA PRO A 91 -20.33 14.08 16.84
C PRO A 91 -19.46 13.60 18.01
N LYS A 92 -18.39 12.85 17.73
CA LYS A 92 -17.43 12.35 18.72
C LYS A 92 -16.10 13.11 18.72
N ASN A 93 -16.03 14.22 17.96
CA ASN A 93 -14.86 15.09 17.83
C ASN A 93 -13.55 14.32 17.57
N ILE A 94 -13.60 13.33 16.67
CA ILE A 94 -12.44 12.51 16.29
C ILE A 94 -11.47 13.40 15.50
N LYS A 95 -10.24 13.53 15.97
CA LYS A 95 -9.16 14.33 15.37
C LYS A 95 -8.00 13.47 14.86
N GLY A 96 -7.86 12.24 15.34
CA GLY A 96 -6.79 11.35 14.88
C GLY A 96 -6.87 9.93 15.46
N ILE A 97 -5.79 9.18 15.25
CA ILE A 97 -5.66 7.79 15.73
C ILE A 97 -5.83 7.69 17.25
N ASP A 98 -5.34 8.68 17.99
CA ASP A 98 -5.45 8.75 19.47
C ASP A 98 -6.90 8.73 19.97
N ASP A 99 -7.85 9.21 19.16
CA ASP A 99 -9.26 9.14 19.53
C ASP A 99 -9.86 7.76 19.28
N LEU A 100 -9.29 6.97 18.35
CA LEU A 100 -9.82 5.65 17.99
C LEU A 100 -9.61 4.59 19.07
N VAL A 101 -8.73 4.81 20.04
CA VAL A 101 -8.52 3.90 21.18
C VAL A 101 -9.53 4.13 22.32
N LYS A 102 -10.40 5.16 22.22
CA LYS A 102 -11.44 5.44 23.23
C LYS A 102 -12.55 4.39 23.19
N LYS A 103 -13.03 3.98 24.37
CA LYS A 103 -14.04 2.92 24.54
C LYS A 103 -15.38 3.20 23.86
N ASP A 104 -15.72 4.47 23.63
CA ASP A 104 -16.97 4.86 23.00
C ASP A 104 -16.87 4.95 21.48
N ILE A 105 -15.71 4.69 20.86
CA ILE A 105 -15.53 4.76 19.40
C ILE A 105 -15.64 3.38 18.77
N ASN A 106 -16.57 3.27 17.83
CA ASN A 106 -16.72 2.10 16.97
C ASN A 106 -16.37 2.51 15.54
N PHE A 107 -15.61 1.67 14.84
CA PHE A 107 -15.24 1.92 13.46
C PHE A 107 -15.24 0.62 12.65
N ILE A 108 -15.55 0.75 11.36
CA ILE A 108 -15.41 -0.33 10.38
C ILE A 108 -14.02 -0.20 9.78
N ASN A 109 -13.24 -1.26 9.87
CA ASN A 109 -11.90 -1.29 9.31
C ASN A 109 -11.89 -2.03 7.96
N ARG A 110 -10.78 -1.92 7.24
CA ARG A 110 -10.49 -2.69 6.03
C ARG A 110 -10.26 -4.16 6.35
N GLN A 111 -10.36 -4.98 5.31
CA GLN A 111 -10.09 -6.41 5.39
C GLN A 111 -8.68 -6.70 5.91
N LYS A 112 -8.54 -7.81 6.64
CA LYS A 112 -7.24 -8.32 7.11
C LYS A 112 -6.29 -8.50 5.92
N GLY A 113 -5.02 -8.17 6.10
CA GLY A 113 -3.99 -8.25 5.05
C GLY A 113 -3.94 -7.06 4.08
N SER A 114 -4.88 -6.12 4.13
CA SER A 114 -4.76 -4.86 3.36
C SER A 114 -3.71 -3.93 3.97
N GLY A 115 -2.96 -3.21 3.13
CA GLY A 115 -1.93 -2.27 3.61
C GLY A 115 -2.49 -1.17 4.53
N THR A 116 -3.69 -0.66 4.23
CA THR A 116 -4.41 0.29 5.10
C THR A 116 -4.69 -0.30 6.49
N ARG A 117 -5.13 -1.56 6.57
CA ARG A 117 -5.36 -2.22 7.87
C ARG A 117 -4.07 -2.39 8.64
N VAL A 118 -2.99 -2.82 7.98
CA VAL A 118 -1.66 -2.99 8.59
C VAL A 118 -1.15 -1.67 9.16
N LEU A 119 -1.26 -0.57 8.40
CA LEU A 119 -0.89 0.76 8.88
C LEU A 119 -1.72 1.16 10.10
N LEU A 120 -3.04 1.02 10.03
CA LEU A 120 -3.92 1.39 11.14
C LEU A 120 -3.62 0.57 12.40
N ASP A 121 -3.45 -0.75 12.28
CA ASP A 121 -3.12 -1.62 13.42
C ASP A 121 -1.75 -1.27 14.02
N TYR A 122 -0.76 -0.96 13.19
CA TYR A 122 0.55 -0.49 13.63
C TYR A 122 0.46 0.82 14.42
N LEU A 123 -0.32 1.78 13.91
CA LEU A 123 -0.51 3.08 14.57
C LEU A 123 -1.29 2.94 15.88
N LEU A 124 -2.33 2.10 15.92
CA LEU A 124 -3.10 1.83 17.15
C LEU A 124 -2.21 1.17 18.21
N LYS A 125 -1.44 0.15 17.85
CA LYS A 125 -0.52 -0.55 18.77
C LYS A 125 0.54 0.38 19.36
N LYS A 126 0.93 1.43 18.64
CA LYS A 126 1.85 2.46 19.16
C LYS A 126 1.22 3.38 20.21
N LYS A 127 -0.11 3.40 20.33
CA LYS A 127 -0.86 4.29 21.25
C LYS A 127 -1.40 3.58 22.49
N GLY A 128 -1.44 2.25 22.52
CA GLY A 128 -1.91 1.43 23.63
C GLY A 128 -2.80 0.30 23.16
#